data_AF-A0A7Y5DUC8-F1
#
_entry.id   AF-A0A7Y5DUC8-F1
#
_cell.length_a   1.000
_cell.length_b   1.000
_cell.length_c   1.000
_cell.angle_alpha   90.00
_cell.angle_beta   90.00
_cell.angle_gamma   90.00
#
_symmetry.space_group_name_H-M   'P 1'
#
loop_
_entity.id
_entity.type
_entity.pdbx_description
1 polymer ?
#
loop_
_entity_poly.entity_id
_entity_poly.type
_entity_poly.pdbx_seq_one_letter_code
_entity_poly.pdbx_strand_id
1 'polypeptide(L)'
;MTQPKPLATATIDTLYQDIRQLIEAAKTHMATQVNQALVLTYWQIGKTIKTKLLQDARSEYGLATLKQLAQQLQQEYGAGFSYSSLTRIIKFYSYHPEQAIVATQLSGSHFSAWTACPMSAQPYPNKPMRIMRGSPHE
;
A
#
# COMPACT_ATOMS: atom_id res chain seq x y z
N MET A 1 19.07 21.76 -57.42
CA MET A 1 19.31 21.64 -55.96
C MET A 1 18.08 21.01 -55.34
N THR A 2 18.03 19.69 -55.27
CA THR A 2 16.91 18.94 -54.71
C THR A 2 17.12 18.89 -53.20
N GLN A 3 16.36 19.66 -52.42
CA GLN A 3 16.36 19.46 -50.97
C GLN A 3 15.67 18.13 -50.63
N PRO A 4 16.18 17.35 -49.67
CA PRO A 4 15.52 16.14 -49.22
C PRO A 4 14.26 16.52 -48.42
N LYS A 5 13.15 15.88 -48.80
CA LYS A 5 11.80 16.03 -48.26
C LYS A 5 11.77 15.60 -46.77
N PRO A 6 11.45 16.48 -45.81
CA PRO A 6 11.55 16.21 -44.36
C PRO A 6 10.38 15.38 -43.80
N LEU A 7 9.75 14.52 -44.60
CA LEU A 7 8.46 13.90 -44.24
C LEU A 7 8.56 12.52 -43.56
N ALA A 8 9.74 11.89 -43.55
CA ALA A 8 9.90 10.53 -42.98
C ALA A 8 10.27 10.53 -41.48
N THR A 9 10.91 11.58 -40.98
CA THR A 9 11.34 11.66 -39.58
C THR A 9 10.18 11.89 -38.62
N ALA A 10 9.25 12.80 -38.98
CA ALA A 10 8.07 13.09 -38.16
C ALA A 10 7.19 11.86 -37.89
N THR A 11 7.07 10.93 -38.85
CA THR A 11 6.28 9.69 -38.68
C THR A 11 6.98 8.66 -37.78
N ILE A 12 8.30 8.62 -37.80
CA ILE A 12 9.07 7.72 -36.93
C ILE A 12 9.05 8.27 -35.50
N ASP A 13 9.17 9.59 -35.33
CA ASP A 13 9.08 10.24 -34.03
C ASP A 13 7.71 10.02 -33.39
N THR A 14 6.61 10.14 -34.14
CA THR A 14 5.26 9.84 -33.63
C THR A 14 5.11 8.37 -33.25
N LEU A 15 5.52 7.45 -34.12
CA LEU A 15 5.45 6.01 -33.85
C LEU A 15 6.29 5.62 -32.62
N TYR A 16 7.47 6.23 -32.48
CA TYR A 16 8.33 6.05 -31.31
C TYR A 16 7.65 6.54 -30.04
N GLN A 17 7.02 7.72 -30.04
CA GLN A 17 6.28 8.21 -28.86
C GLN A 17 5.10 7.30 -28.52
N ASP A 18 4.35 6.81 -29.51
CA ASP A 18 3.22 5.91 -29.29
C ASP A 18 3.68 4.60 -28.64
N ILE A 19 4.74 3.98 -29.17
CA ILE A 19 5.32 2.75 -28.59
C ILE A 19 5.86 3.01 -27.18
N ARG A 20 6.55 4.14 -26.98
CA ARG A 20 7.06 4.52 -25.66
C ARG A 20 5.93 4.67 -24.65
N GLN A 21 4.82 5.31 -25.01
CA GLN A 21 3.66 5.46 -24.13
C GLN A 21 3.06 4.11 -23.76
N LEU A 22 2.95 3.18 -24.71
CA LEU A 22 2.49 1.81 -24.44
C LEU A 22 3.40 1.09 -23.43
N ILE A 23 4.72 1.22 -23.57
CA ILE A 23 5.69 0.60 -22.66
C ILE A 23 5.57 1.21 -21.25
N GLU A 24 5.50 2.54 -21.14
CA GLU A 24 5.38 3.20 -19.84
C GLU A 24 4.03 2.90 -19.16
N ALA A 25 2.95 2.82 -19.92
CA ALA A 25 1.65 2.39 -19.41
C ALA A 25 1.71 0.95 -18.87
N ALA A 26 2.34 0.03 -19.60
CA ALA A 26 2.50 -1.36 -19.17
C ALA A 26 3.34 -1.46 -17.89
N LYS A 27 4.47 -0.75 -17.81
CA LYS A 27 5.33 -0.70 -16.61
C LYS A 27 4.58 -0.16 -15.40
N THR A 28 3.83 0.93 -15.59
CA THR A 28 3.01 1.54 -14.53
C THR A 28 1.95 0.56 -14.05
N HIS A 29 1.26 -0.11 -14.97
CA HIS A 29 0.25 -1.11 -14.63
C HIS A 29 0.85 -2.27 -13.84
N MET A 30 1.99 -2.83 -14.27
CA MET A 30 2.69 -3.89 -13.55
C MET A 30 3.12 -3.45 -12.15
N ALA A 31 3.69 -2.25 -12.02
CA ALA A 31 4.10 -1.72 -10.72
C ALA A 31 2.92 -1.61 -9.76
N THR A 32 1.77 -1.13 -10.24
CA THR A 32 0.52 -1.05 -9.46
C THR A 32 0.06 -2.44 -8.99
N GLN A 33 0.01 -3.42 -9.89
CA GLN A 33 -0.41 -4.79 -9.57
C GLN A 33 0.53 -5.44 -8.54
N VAL A 34 1.84 -5.26 -8.70
CA VAL A 34 2.85 -5.77 -7.76
C VAL A 34 2.71 -5.10 -6.40
N ASN A 35 2.52 -3.78 -6.35
CA ASN A 35 2.34 -3.05 -5.10
C ASN A 35 1.08 -3.53 -4.35
N GLN A 36 -0.03 -3.71 -5.06
CA GLN A 36 -1.26 -4.25 -4.46
C GLN A 36 -1.04 -5.65 -3.88
N ALA A 37 -0.37 -6.53 -4.64
CA ALA A 37 -0.04 -7.88 -4.17
C ALA A 37 0.83 -7.84 -2.90
N LEU A 38 1.91 -7.04 -2.90
CA LEU A 38 2.80 -6.89 -1.75
C LEU A 38 2.06 -6.40 -0.51
N VAL A 39 1.25 -5.36 -0.68
CA VAL A 39 0.45 -4.77 0.40
C VAL A 39 -0.52 -5.78 1.01
N LEU A 40 -1.21 -6.56 0.17
CA LEU A 40 -2.09 -7.64 0.61
C LEU A 40 -1.32 -8.75 1.33
N THR A 41 -0.18 -9.16 0.80
CA THR A 41 0.68 -10.18 1.42
C THR A 41 1.15 -9.72 2.80
N TYR A 42 1.65 -8.49 2.93
CA TYR A 42 2.06 -7.93 4.22
C TYR A 42 0.90 -7.85 5.19
N TRP A 43 -0.28 -7.43 4.73
CA TRP A 43 -1.48 -7.43 5.56
C TRP A 43 -1.80 -8.84 6.11
N GLN A 44 -1.76 -9.87 5.25
CA GLN A 44 -2.03 -11.26 5.63
C GLN A 44 -0.97 -11.81 6.60
N ILE A 45 0.30 -11.46 6.41
CA ILE A 45 1.39 -11.80 7.33
C ILE A 45 1.11 -11.15 8.70
N GLY A 46 0.78 -9.87 8.73
CA GLY A 46 0.46 -9.14 9.97
C GLY A 46 -0.71 -9.76 10.72
N LYS A 47 -1.77 -10.14 10.01
CA LYS A 47 -2.90 -10.89 10.56
C LYS A 47 -2.46 -12.23 11.14
N THR A 48 -1.71 -13.01 10.37
CA THR A 48 -1.25 -14.34 10.77
C THR A 48 -0.39 -14.28 12.04
N ILE A 49 0.56 -13.36 12.08
CA ILE A 49 1.41 -13.18 13.27
C ILE A 49 0.56 -12.72 14.46
N LYS A 50 -0.35 -11.77 14.28
CA LYS A 50 -1.19 -11.27 15.38
C LYS A 50 -2.11 -12.36 15.95
N THR A 51 -2.72 -13.17 15.08
CA THR A 51 -3.63 -14.25 15.50
C THR A 51 -2.89 -15.44 16.11
N LYS A 52 -1.69 -15.80 15.61
CA LYS A 52 -0.96 -17.01 16.06
C LYS A 52 0.04 -16.76 17.19
N LEU A 53 0.67 -15.59 17.23
CA LEU A 53 1.75 -15.28 18.19
C LEU A 53 1.34 -14.27 19.26
N LEU A 54 0.35 -13.41 19.00
CA LEU A 54 0.03 -12.25 19.84
C LEU A 54 -1.37 -12.32 20.47
N GLN A 55 -1.97 -13.51 20.63
CA GLN A 55 -3.15 -13.64 21.51
C GLN A 55 -2.80 -13.28 22.96
N ASP A 56 -1.57 -13.57 23.40
CA ASP A 56 -0.98 -13.17 24.69
C ASP A 56 0.19 -12.20 24.48
N ALA A 57 -0.04 -11.13 23.70
CA ALA A 57 0.93 -10.16 23.14
C ALA A 57 1.90 -9.46 24.11
N ARG A 58 1.88 -9.79 25.40
CA ARG A 58 2.75 -9.23 26.44
C ARG A 58 3.68 -10.24 27.09
N SER A 59 3.63 -11.51 26.67
CA SER A 59 4.58 -12.50 27.15
C SER A 59 5.94 -12.32 26.47
N GLU A 60 7.02 -12.47 27.25
CA GLU A 60 8.39 -12.52 26.72
C GLU A 60 8.56 -13.59 25.63
N TYR A 61 7.75 -14.65 25.70
CA TYR A 61 7.66 -15.73 24.72
C TYR A 61 7.30 -15.22 23.31
N GLY A 62 6.25 -14.40 23.16
CA GLY A 62 5.83 -13.88 21.85
C GLY A 62 6.90 -13.00 21.19
N LEU A 63 7.68 -12.26 21.99
CA LEU A 63 8.79 -11.43 21.48
C LEU A 63 9.99 -12.29 21.04
N ALA A 64 10.31 -13.36 21.77
CA ALA A 64 11.36 -14.30 21.40
C ALA A 64 11.03 -15.06 20.11
N THR A 65 9.80 -15.56 19.97
CA THR A 65 9.35 -16.25 18.75
C THR A 65 9.35 -15.33 17.55
N LEU A 66 8.96 -14.06 17.71
CA LEU A 66 9.00 -13.08 16.62
C LEU A 66 10.45 -12.81 16.13
N LYS A 67 11.43 -12.79 17.05
CA LYS A 67 12.85 -12.64 16.69
C LYS A 67 13.36 -13.84 15.90
N GLN A 68 13.03 -15.05 16.32
CA GLN A 68 13.42 -16.28 15.61
C GLN A 68 12.78 -16.34 14.20
N LEU A 69 11.48 -16.02 14.11
CA LEU A 69 10.77 -15.95 12.83
C LEU A 69 11.42 -14.93 11.89
N ALA A 70 11.79 -13.76 12.39
CA ALA A 70 12.49 -12.74 11.60
C ALA A 70 13.84 -13.25 11.06
N GLN A 71 14.61 -13.96 11.88
CA GLN A 71 15.90 -14.52 11.43
C GLN A 71 15.71 -15.53 10.31
N GLN A 72 14.75 -16.45 10.44
CA GLN A 72 14.46 -17.45 9.40
C GLN A 72 13.99 -16.79 8.11
N LEU A 73 13.02 -15.88 8.19
CA LEU A 73 12.51 -15.19 7.01
C LEU A 73 13.57 -14.30 6.36
N GLN A 74 14.44 -13.66 7.15
CA GLN A 74 15.53 -12.85 6.61
C GLN A 74 16.60 -13.71 5.92
N GLN A 75 16.84 -14.92 6.40
CA GLN A 75 17.77 -15.85 5.76
C GLN A 75 17.24 -16.37 4.42
N GLU A 76 15.94 -16.64 4.33
CA GLU A 76 15.32 -17.21 3.13
C GLU A 76 14.93 -16.13 2.09
N TYR A 77 14.37 -15.00 2.54
CA TYR A 77 13.80 -13.96 1.68
C TYR A 77 14.59 -12.64 1.69
N GLY A 78 15.63 -12.53 2.52
CA GLY A 78 16.51 -11.37 2.58
C GLY A 78 16.03 -10.24 3.50
N ALA A 79 16.69 -9.08 3.39
CA ALA A 79 16.57 -7.94 4.32
C ALA A 79 15.14 -7.37 4.47
N GLY A 80 14.23 -7.66 3.54
CA GLY A 80 12.83 -7.26 3.60
C GLY A 80 12.08 -7.79 4.82
N PHE A 81 12.53 -8.89 5.42
CA PHE A 81 11.84 -9.60 6.52
C PHE A 81 12.55 -9.51 7.88
N SER A 82 13.32 -8.44 8.10
CA SER A 82 13.92 -8.17 9.41
C SER A 82 12.88 -8.06 10.54
N TYR A 83 13.34 -8.16 11.79
CA TYR A 83 12.48 -7.99 12.97
C TYR A 83 11.73 -6.64 12.96
N SER A 84 12.41 -5.57 12.55
CA SER A 84 11.83 -4.24 12.38
C SER A 84 10.77 -4.21 11.27
N SER A 85 10.96 -4.97 10.19
CA SER A 85 9.97 -5.10 9.13
C SER A 85 8.72 -5.84 9.62
N LEU A 86 8.88 -6.97 10.30
CA LEU A 86 7.76 -7.74 10.84
C LEU A 86 6.95 -6.94 11.87
N THR A 87 7.62 -6.19 12.76
CA THR A 87 6.92 -5.31 13.71
C THR A 87 6.13 -4.20 13.02
N ARG A 88 6.65 -3.61 11.93
CA ARG A 88 5.88 -2.66 11.09
C ARG A 88 4.67 -3.33 10.43
N ILE A 89 4.85 -4.54 9.90
CA ILE A 89 3.76 -5.32 9.28
C ILE A 89 2.64 -5.63 10.28
N ILE A 90 2.98 -6.02 11.51
CA ILE A 90 2.00 -6.28 12.59
C ILE A 90 1.26 -4.99 12.99
N LYS A 91 1.99 -3.87 13.09
CA LYS A 91 1.40 -2.55 13.36
C LYS A 91 0.45 -2.13 12.24
N PHE A 92 0.87 -2.31 10.98
CA PHE A 92 0.05 -2.03 9.82
C PHE A 92 -1.30 -2.77 9.86
N TYR A 93 -1.28 -4.09 10.11
CA TYR A 93 -2.50 -4.86 10.31
C TYR A 93 -3.35 -4.34 11.49
N SER A 94 -2.70 -3.91 12.58
CA SER A 94 -3.40 -3.40 13.76
C SER A 94 -4.11 -2.07 13.52
N TYR A 95 -3.57 -1.20 12.65
CA TYR A 95 -4.20 0.06 12.26
C TYR A 95 -5.27 -0.12 11.17
N HIS A 96 -5.11 -1.13 10.30
CA HIS A 96 -6.02 -1.40 9.19
C HIS A 96 -6.53 -2.84 9.24
N PRO A 97 -7.43 -3.20 10.17
CA PRO A 97 -7.95 -4.56 10.30
C PRO A 97 -8.91 -4.95 9.16
N GLU A 98 -9.37 -4.00 8.35
CA GLU A 98 -10.27 -4.25 7.22
C GLU A 98 -9.50 -4.39 5.89
N GLN A 99 -9.61 -5.57 5.26
CA GLN A 99 -8.92 -5.90 4.00
C GLN A 99 -9.30 -4.98 2.83
N ALA A 100 -10.57 -4.57 2.78
CA ALA A 100 -11.13 -3.82 1.65
C ALA A 100 -10.49 -2.44 1.45
N ILE A 101 -9.96 -1.84 2.52
CA ILE A 101 -9.32 -0.51 2.48
C ILE A 101 -7.90 -0.61 1.90
N VAL A 102 -7.23 -1.72 2.15
CA VAL A 102 -5.78 -1.87 1.95
C VAL A 102 -5.41 -2.08 0.48
N ALA A 103 -6.19 -2.88 -0.25
CA ALA A 103 -5.99 -3.07 -1.70
C ALA A 103 -6.47 -1.86 -2.52
N THR A 104 -7.57 -1.23 -2.10
CA THR A 104 -8.26 -0.20 -2.89
C THR A 104 -7.60 1.17 -2.77
N GLN A 105 -7.06 1.53 -1.60
CA GLN A 105 -6.41 2.85 -1.40
C GLN A 105 -4.99 2.97 -1.95
N LEU A 106 -4.35 1.84 -2.28
CA LEU A 106 -2.98 1.82 -2.82
C LEU A 106 -2.94 1.40 -4.30
N SER A 107 -4.12 1.19 -4.90
CA SER A 107 -4.34 0.69 -6.25
C SER A 107 -4.38 1.79 -7.33
N GLY A 108 -4.62 3.05 -6.97
CA GLY A 108 -4.72 4.10 -7.99
C GLY A 108 -4.57 5.51 -7.43
N SER A 109 -3.56 6.21 -7.96
CA SER A 109 -3.56 7.66 -8.17
C SER A 109 -3.70 8.54 -6.93
N HIS A 110 -2.60 8.85 -6.23
CA HIS A 110 -2.34 10.16 -5.55
C HIS A 110 -1.01 10.21 -4.74
N PHE A 111 0.00 9.35 -4.97
CA PHE A 111 1.28 9.53 -4.26
C PHE A 111 1.98 10.87 -4.61
N SER A 112 1.67 11.46 -5.76
CA SER A 112 2.20 12.78 -6.15
C SER A 112 1.47 13.98 -5.51
N ALA A 113 0.33 13.77 -4.86
CA ALA A 113 -0.46 14.87 -4.25
C ALA A 113 -0.26 14.98 -2.73
N TRP A 114 0.30 13.96 -2.08
CA TRP A 114 0.47 14.00 -0.62
C TRP A 114 1.59 14.94 -0.16
N THR A 115 2.54 15.28 -1.04
CA THR A 115 3.55 16.30 -0.76
C THR A 115 3.05 17.74 -0.98
N ALA A 116 1.81 17.95 -1.42
CA ALA A 116 1.28 19.27 -1.78
C ALA A 116 -0.09 19.63 -1.16
N CYS A 117 -0.61 18.84 -0.20
CA CYS A 117 -1.83 19.20 0.51
C CYS A 117 -1.51 19.72 1.92
N PRO A 118 -1.67 21.04 2.20
CA PRO A 118 -1.64 21.53 3.57
C PRO A 118 -2.77 20.88 4.37
N MET A 119 -2.45 20.52 5.61
CA MET A 119 -3.24 19.71 6.55
C MET A 119 -4.54 20.40 7.06
N SER A 120 -5.28 21.13 6.21
CA SER A 120 -6.39 21.98 6.68
C SER A 120 -7.76 21.71 6.06
N ALA A 121 -8.00 20.60 5.35
CA ALA A 121 -9.36 20.26 4.93
C ALA A 121 -9.54 18.76 4.65
N GLN A 122 -10.10 18.03 5.60
CA GLN A 122 -10.89 16.83 5.29
C GLN A 122 -12.32 17.04 5.77
N PRO A 123 -13.34 16.96 4.89
CA PRO A 123 -14.69 16.68 5.32
C PRO A 123 -14.89 15.16 5.30
N TYR A 124 -14.71 14.49 6.43
CA TYR A 124 -15.28 13.15 6.64
C TYR A 124 -16.77 13.29 6.99
N PRO A 125 -17.71 12.70 6.22
CA PRO A 125 -19.07 12.55 6.69
C PRO A 125 -19.15 11.25 7.49
N ASN A 126 -18.77 11.26 8.77
CA ASN A 126 -19.14 10.21 9.71
C ASN A 126 -19.78 10.85 10.93
N LYS A 127 -21.10 11.08 10.86
CA LYS A 127 -21.91 11.45 12.01
C LYS A 127 -22.39 10.15 12.68
N PRO A 128 -21.93 9.81 13.89
CA PRO A 128 -22.52 8.69 14.62
C PRO A 128 -23.96 9.02 15.03
N MET A 129 -24.84 8.01 14.96
CA MET A 129 -26.24 8.08 15.41
C MET A 129 -26.32 8.69 16.82
N ARG A 130 -26.98 9.84 16.93
CA ARG A 130 -27.28 10.49 18.20
C ARG A 130 -28.34 9.65 18.92
N ILE A 131 -27.89 8.80 19.81
CA ILE A 131 -28.66 8.29 20.95
C ILE A 131 -29.25 9.49 21.70
N MET A 132 -30.52 9.81 21.45
CA MET A 132 -31.29 10.70 22.32
C MET A 132 -31.58 9.96 23.62
N ARG A 133 -30.77 10.22 24.65
CA ARG A 133 -31.25 10.16 26.04
C ARG A 133 -31.91 11.51 26.33
N GLY A 134 -33.17 11.46 26.74
CA GLY A 134 -33.94 12.59 27.24
C GLY A 134 -35.22 12.10 27.90
N SER A 135 -35.14 11.76 29.19
CA SER A 135 -36.18 12.11 30.16
C SER A 135 -35.69 13.42 30.85
N PRO A 136 -36.51 14.25 31.54
CA PRO A 136 -37.86 14.06 32.07
C PRO A 136 -38.82 15.29 31.93
N HIS A 137 -40.01 15.21 32.55
CA HIS A 137 -41.10 16.21 32.73
C HIS A 137 -41.99 16.43 31.49
N GLU A 138 -43.31 16.27 31.51
CA GLU A 138 -44.37 16.43 32.54
C GLU A 138 -45.28 15.19 32.70
#